data_AF-A0A9R1W793-F1
#
_entry.id   AF-A0A9R1W793-F1
#
_cell.length_a   1.000
_cell.length_b   1.000
_cell.length_c   1.000
_cell.angle_alpha   90.00
_cell.angle_beta   90.00
_cell.angle_gamma   90.00
#
_symmetry.space_group_name_H-M   'P 1'
#
loop_
_entity.id
_entity.type
_entity.pdbx_description
1 polymer ?
#
loop_
_entity_poly.entity_id
_entity_poly.type
_entity_poly.pdbx_seq_one_letter_code
_entity_poly.pdbx_strand_id
1 'polypeptide(L)'
;MFQDDGSSSVTSTPVQTFPSMSISPLTGSPYPWLKELKSEERGLCLIHLLLTCAKHVASGNFEHANIALDQISHLSSPEGDTMQRIASYFAEALANRILKTWPGIYKALHSTKIPFASENILVRKMFFEYFPYLKVAFVITNQVIIEAMEGEKIVHVIDLNASEPTQWRALLRDLSARPEGPPHLRITGVHQQKEVLDQMARILIEEAEKLDIPFQFNPILSKIENLDFEKLNVKTGEALAISSVLQLHSLLAPEEVTPTTKDTNGISQKDLGNGYSPSQDTASSSPFLSSKIDSFLNNLRGLSPKVMIVAEQDSNHNKSSLMERLSESLYFYAALFDCLESTLPRTSMERLKVEKMLFGEEIKNIIACEGGERKERHEKLDKWVQRLDLSGFGCVPLSYYALLQARRLVQGYSCDGCRIKEENGCVVMCWQDRPLFSVSAWKCRR
;
A
#
# COMPACT_ATOMS: atom_id res chain seq x y z
N MET A 1 -82.37 26.26 4.00
CA MET A 1 -82.68 27.66 4.37
C MET A 1 -81.69 28.02 5.46
N PHE A 2 -80.88 29.07 5.22
CA PHE A 2 -79.72 29.55 6.02
C PHE A 2 -78.45 28.67 5.94
N GLN A 3 -77.24 29.16 5.68
CA GLN A 3 -76.78 30.49 5.25
C GLN A 3 -75.35 30.31 4.71
N ASP A 4 -75.02 31.11 3.71
CA ASP A 4 -73.72 31.22 3.03
C ASP A 4 -72.74 32.08 3.86
N ASP A 5 -71.50 32.16 3.37
CA ASP A 5 -70.43 33.14 3.61
C ASP A 5 -69.19 32.68 4.40
N GLY A 6 -68.08 32.61 3.66
CA GLY A 6 -66.74 32.54 4.22
C GLY A 6 -65.61 32.19 3.23
N SER A 7 -65.70 32.63 1.97
CA SER A 7 -64.59 32.57 1.01
C SER A 7 -63.47 33.53 1.43
N SER A 8 -62.27 33.01 1.73
CA SER A 8 -61.05 33.81 1.85
C SER A 8 -60.11 33.48 0.69
N SER A 9 -59.90 34.50 -0.13
CA SER A 9 -59.00 34.53 -1.27
C SER A 9 -57.55 34.72 -0.78
N VAL A 10 -56.69 33.75 -1.05
CA VAL A 10 -55.23 33.95 -0.93
C VAL A 10 -54.69 34.24 -2.32
N THR A 11 -54.37 35.52 -2.53
CA THR A 11 -53.68 36.05 -3.71
C THR A 11 -52.23 35.55 -3.72
N SER A 12 -51.85 34.82 -4.76
CA SER A 12 -50.47 34.45 -5.03
C SER A 12 -49.70 35.64 -5.60
N THR A 13 -48.71 36.13 -4.86
CA THR A 13 -47.72 37.10 -5.37
C THR A 13 -46.79 36.42 -6.37
N PRO A 14 -46.50 37.01 -7.55
CA PRO A 14 -45.54 36.44 -8.48
C PRO A 14 -44.11 36.65 -7.97
N VAL A 15 -43.32 35.59 -8.10
CA VAL A 15 -41.88 35.56 -7.77
C VAL A 15 -41.16 36.66 -8.57
N GLN A 16 -40.59 37.62 -7.85
CA GLN A 16 -39.68 38.60 -8.43
C GLN A 16 -38.46 37.87 -8.99
N THR A 17 -38.32 37.90 -10.31
CA THR A 17 -37.15 37.43 -11.04
C THR A 17 -35.99 38.38 -10.75
N PHE A 18 -34.97 37.90 -10.04
CA PHE A 18 -33.71 38.62 -9.88
C PHE A 18 -33.02 38.75 -11.25
N PRO A 19 -32.43 39.91 -11.60
CA PRO A 19 -31.64 40.03 -12.82
C PRO A 19 -30.43 39.12 -12.72
N SER A 20 -30.24 38.23 -13.71
CA SER A 20 -28.99 37.50 -13.86
C SER A 20 -27.86 38.50 -14.11
N MET A 21 -27.03 38.75 -13.10
CA MET A 21 -25.73 39.36 -13.35
C MET A 21 -24.91 38.34 -14.14
N SER A 22 -24.74 38.61 -15.43
CA SER A 22 -23.75 37.95 -16.25
C SER A 22 -22.36 38.32 -15.71
N ILE A 23 -21.82 37.47 -14.84
CA ILE A 23 -20.40 37.52 -14.49
C ILE A 23 -19.67 36.96 -15.69
N SER A 24 -19.14 37.83 -16.54
CA SER A 24 -18.14 37.44 -17.53
C SER A 24 -16.97 36.79 -16.79
N PRO A 25 -16.53 35.57 -17.14
CA PRO A 25 -15.39 35.00 -16.48
C PRO A 25 -14.14 35.73 -17.00
N LEU A 26 -13.43 36.43 -16.10
CA LEU A 26 -12.06 36.87 -16.33
C LEU A 26 -11.22 35.60 -16.58
N THR A 27 -11.14 35.17 -17.84
CA THR A 27 -10.46 33.95 -18.27
C THR A 27 -9.04 34.28 -18.71
N GLY A 28 -8.29 34.90 -17.81
CA GLY A 28 -6.83 34.95 -17.88
C GLY A 28 -6.27 34.24 -16.66
N SER A 29 -5.47 33.19 -16.84
CA SER A 29 -4.71 32.62 -15.72
C SER A 29 -3.83 33.73 -15.13
N PRO A 30 -3.80 33.94 -13.80
CA PRO A 30 -3.00 34.99 -13.17
C PRO A 30 -1.49 34.80 -13.35
N TYR A 31 -1.06 33.71 -13.99
CA TYR A 31 0.33 33.39 -14.29
C TYR A 31 0.55 33.17 -15.80
N PRO A 32 0.63 34.23 -16.62
CA PRO A 32 0.87 34.12 -18.07
C PRO A 32 2.16 33.36 -18.40
N TRP A 33 3.20 33.54 -17.58
CA TRP A 33 4.51 32.89 -17.73
C TRP A 33 4.47 31.37 -17.56
N LEU A 34 3.45 30.80 -16.89
CA LEU A 34 3.33 29.35 -16.70
C LEU A 34 2.97 28.62 -18.00
N LYS A 35 2.34 29.30 -18.97
CA LYS A 35 1.87 28.68 -20.22
C LYS A 35 2.97 28.44 -21.25
N GLU A 36 4.13 29.09 -21.08
CA GLU A 36 5.22 29.09 -22.07
C GLU A 36 6.43 28.25 -21.63
N LEU A 37 6.38 27.61 -20.46
CA LEU A 37 7.49 26.81 -19.94
C LEU A 37 7.73 25.56 -20.80
N LYS A 38 9.00 25.30 -21.10
CA LYS A 38 9.43 24.02 -21.69
C LYS A 38 9.23 22.88 -20.69
N SER A 39 9.12 21.65 -21.18
CA SER A 39 8.83 20.47 -20.34
C SER A 39 9.83 20.30 -19.19
N GLU A 40 11.14 20.46 -19.43
CA GLU A 40 12.18 20.34 -18.39
C GLU A 40 12.06 21.44 -17.31
N GLU A 41 11.93 22.70 -17.73
CA GLU A 41 11.77 23.86 -16.82
C GLU A 41 10.48 23.74 -15.99
N ARG A 42 9.38 23.30 -16.64
CA ARG A 42 8.11 23.00 -15.98
C ARG A 42 8.28 21.90 -14.94
N GLY A 43 9.00 20.82 -15.28
CA GLY A 43 9.26 19.71 -14.36
C GLY A 43 9.99 20.17 -13.09
N LEU A 44 11.05 20.96 -13.24
CA LEU A 44 11.79 21.54 -12.11
C LEU A 44 10.92 22.50 -11.28
N CYS A 45 10.11 23.31 -11.94
CA CYS A 45 9.15 24.21 -11.28
C CYS A 45 8.14 23.43 -10.43
N LEU A 46 7.56 22.36 -10.98
CA LEU A 46 6.62 21.48 -10.27
C LEU A 46 7.24 20.86 -9.01
N ILE A 47 8.48 20.36 -9.09
CA ILE A 47 9.19 19.80 -7.93
C ILE A 47 9.35 20.87 -6.84
N HIS A 48 9.78 22.07 -7.21
CA HIS A 48 9.95 23.18 -6.27
C HIS A 48 8.62 23.59 -5.61
N LEU A 49 7.55 23.67 -6.39
CA LEU A 49 6.22 24.01 -5.89
C LEU A 49 5.68 22.95 -4.92
N LEU A 50 5.87 21.65 -5.21
CA LEU A 50 5.45 20.56 -4.32
C LEU A 50 6.18 20.63 -2.97
N LEU A 51 7.50 20.84 -2.98
CA LEU A 51 8.30 20.98 -1.76
C LEU A 51 7.88 22.24 -0.96
N THR A 52 7.65 23.35 -1.65
CA THR A 52 7.22 24.60 -1.02
C THR A 52 5.82 24.47 -0.42
N CYS A 53 4.88 23.88 -1.16
CA CYS A 53 3.54 23.58 -0.67
C CYS A 53 3.60 22.69 0.57
N ALA A 54 4.37 21.59 0.53
CA ALA A 54 4.52 20.68 1.66
C ALA A 54 5.07 21.37 2.91
N LYS A 55 6.01 22.31 2.74
CA LYS A 55 6.55 23.13 3.84
C LYS A 55 5.47 24.00 4.46
N HIS A 56 4.66 24.68 3.64
CA HIS A 56 3.54 25.49 4.12
C HIS A 56 2.47 24.66 4.83
N VAL A 57 2.16 23.47 4.30
CA VAL A 57 1.23 22.53 4.94
C VAL A 57 1.77 22.06 6.30
N ALA A 58 3.06 21.71 6.38
CA ALA A 58 3.69 21.30 7.62
C ALA A 58 3.71 22.42 8.69
N SER A 59 3.82 23.68 8.27
CA SER A 59 3.79 24.84 9.17
C SER A 59 2.37 25.38 9.44
N GLY A 60 1.31 24.76 8.91
CA GLY A 60 -0.07 25.22 9.06
C GLY A 60 -0.43 26.50 8.29
N ASN A 61 0.42 26.96 7.36
CA ASN A 61 0.17 28.16 6.56
C ASN A 61 -0.64 27.80 5.31
N PHE A 62 -1.94 27.57 5.49
CA PHE A 62 -2.81 27.07 4.42
C PHE A 62 -3.10 28.09 3.32
N GLU A 63 -2.96 29.38 3.59
CA GLU A 63 -3.08 30.43 2.58
C GLU A 63 -1.97 30.31 1.52
N HIS A 64 -0.71 30.20 1.97
CA HIS A 64 0.42 30.02 1.04
C HIS A 64 0.41 28.63 0.40
N ALA A 65 -0.03 27.60 1.13
CA ALA A 65 -0.23 26.28 0.54
C ALA A 65 -1.28 26.33 -0.59
N ASN A 66 -2.37 27.08 -0.42
CA ASN A 66 -3.40 27.24 -1.45
C ASN A 66 -2.85 27.94 -2.70
N ILE A 67 -2.03 28.98 -2.55
CA ILE A 67 -1.38 29.65 -3.70
C ILE A 67 -0.47 28.67 -4.45
N ALA A 68 0.33 27.87 -3.72
CA ALA A 68 1.20 26.88 -4.35
C ALA A 68 0.39 25.79 -5.07
N LEU A 69 -0.70 25.29 -4.47
CA LEU A 69 -1.60 24.31 -5.10
C LEU A 69 -2.28 24.88 -6.34
N ASP A 70 -2.70 26.15 -6.32
CA ASP A 70 -3.26 26.85 -7.47
C ASP A 70 -2.25 26.90 -8.63
N GLN A 71 -0.99 27.25 -8.36
CA GLN A 71 0.09 27.22 -9.36
C GLN A 71 0.34 25.82 -9.90
N ILE A 72 0.37 24.80 -9.04
CA ILE A 72 0.54 23.40 -9.47
C ILE A 72 -0.64 22.94 -10.34
N SER A 73 -1.88 23.38 -10.04
CA SER A 73 -3.06 22.98 -10.83
C SER A 73 -3.00 23.47 -12.28
N HIS A 74 -2.30 24.58 -12.54
CA HIS A 74 -2.10 25.11 -13.89
C HIS A 74 -0.96 24.41 -14.66
N LEU A 75 -0.02 23.81 -13.95
CA LEU A 75 1.16 23.16 -14.53
C LEU A 75 1.03 21.63 -14.64
N SER A 76 0.31 21.00 -13.73
CA SER A 76 0.16 19.56 -13.65
C SER A 76 -0.99 19.06 -14.53
N SER A 77 -0.90 17.81 -14.94
CA SER A 77 -1.93 17.14 -15.74
C SER A 77 -1.76 15.62 -15.60
N PRO A 78 -2.83 14.85 -15.31
CA PRO A 78 -2.79 13.39 -15.21
C PRO A 78 -2.57 12.70 -16.58
N GLU A 79 -2.66 13.45 -17.68
CA GLU A 79 -2.42 12.95 -19.04
C GLU A 79 -1.13 13.53 -19.66
N GLY A 80 -0.44 14.41 -18.92
CA GLY A 80 0.76 15.11 -19.37
C GLY A 80 2.04 14.26 -19.38
N ASP A 81 3.18 14.94 -19.35
CA ASP A 81 4.47 14.28 -19.13
C ASP A 81 4.56 13.66 -17.72
N THR A 82 5.60 12.86 -17.47
CA THR A 82 5.77 12.15 -16.20
C THR A 82 5.71 13.07 -14.98
N MET A 83 6.39 14.21 -15.00
CA MET A 83 6.39 15.12 -13.86
C MET A 83 5.06 15.82 -13.66
N GLN A 84 4.34 16.14 -14.75
CA GLN A 84 2.97 16.66 -14.67
C GLN A 84 2.03 15.67 -13.96
N ARG A 85 2.13 14.39 -14.28
CA ARG A 85 1.28 13.33 -13.69
C ARG A 85 1.60 13.12 -12.22
N ILE A 86 2.88 12.95 -11.88
CA ILE A 86 3.34 12.84 -10.49
C ILE A 86 2.86 14.05 -9.67
N ALA A 87 3.04 15.26 -10.20
CA ALA A 87 2.60 16.47 -9.50
C ALA A 87 1.10 16.52 -9.25
N SER A 88 0.27 16.01 -10.17
CA SER A 88 -1.18 15.92 -9.96
C SER A 88 -1.52 15.07 -8.74
N TYR A 89 -0.93 13.88 -8.59
CA TYR A 89 -1.22 12.99 -7.47
C TYR A 89 -0.66 13.50 -6.14
N PHE A 90 0.54 14.10 -6.13
CA PHE A 90 1.09 14.70 -4.92
C PHE A 90 0.33 15.97 -4.49
N ALA A 91 -0.13 16.79 -5.44
CA ALA A 91 -0.96 17.95 -5.15
C ALA A 91 -2.31 17.54 -4.56
N GLU A 92 -2.96 16.51 -5.13
CA GLU A 92 -4.18 15.94 -4.56
C GLU A 92 -3.94 15.43 -3.13
N ALA A 93 -2.83 14.73 -2.89
CA ALA A 93 -2.50 14.21 -1.57
C ALA A 93 -2.25 15.33 -0.54
N LEU A 94 -1.53 16.40 -0.91
CA LEU A 94 -1.32 17.58 -0.07
C LEU A 94 -2.63 18.30 0.21
N ALA A 95 -3.50 18.50 -0.79
CA ALA A 95 -4.82 19.09 -0.62
C ALA A 95 -5.70 18.26 0.34
N ASN A 96 -5.70 16.93 0.20
CA ASN A 96 -6.42 16.04 1.12
C ASN A 96 -5.89 16.15 2.55
N ARG A 97 -4.58 16.29 2.74
CA ARG A 97 -3.97 16.52 4.06
C ARG A 97 -4.51 17.80 4.70
N ILE A 98 -4.57 18.89 3.94
CA ILE A 98 -5.13 20.17 4.40
C ILE A 98 -6.62 20.00 4.72
N LEU A 99 -7.41 19.35 3.86
CA LEU A 99 -8.84 19.13 4.10
C LEU A 99 -9.13 18.37 5.41
N LYS A 100 -8.26 17.44 5.82
CA LYS A 100 -8.40 16.71 7.09
C LYS A 100 -8.32 17.61 8.33
N THR A 101 -7.81 18.85 8.23
CA THR A 101 -7.86 19.82 9.35
C THR A 101 -9.25 20.41 9.56
N TRP A 102 -10.18 20.22 8.60
CA TRP A 102 -11.60 20.53 8.75
C TRP A 102 -12.44 19.25 8.64
N PRO A 103 -12.59 18.48 9.73
CA PRO A 103 -13.20 17.15 9.68
C PRO A 103 -14.62 17.13 9.13
N GLY A 104 -15.42 18.18 9.39
CA GLY A 104 -16.78 18.30 8.85
C GLY A 104 -16.81 18.38 7.32
N ILE A 105 -15.95 19.22 6.74
CA ILE A 105 -15.82 19.37 5.28
C ILE A 105 -15.30 18.07 4.68
N TYR A 106 -14.23 17.52 5.25
CA TYR A 106 -13.64 16.28 4.78
C TYR A 106 -14.68 15.15 4.74
N LYS A 107 -15.41 14.93 5.84
CA LYS A 107 -16.47 13.91 5.92
C LYS A 107 -17.60 14.17 4.92
N ALA A 108 -18.06 15.41 4.79
CA ALA A 108 -19.14 15.75 3.86
C ALA A 108 -18.75 15.45 2.40
N LEU A 109 -17.55 15.86 1.97
CA LEU A 109 -17.01 15.60 0.62
C LEU A 109 -16.81 14.11 0.32
N HIS A 110 -16.64 13.29 1.34
CA HIS A 110 -16.41 11.85 1.21
C HIS A 110 -17.65 11.00 1.48
N SER A 111 -18.78 11.61 1.87
CA SER A 111 -19.99 10.89 2.30
C SER A 111 -20.65 10.07 1.18
N THR A 112 -20.42 10.43 -0.08
CA THR A 112 -20.98 9.75 -1.26
C THR A 112 -19.98 8.86 -2.00
N LYS A 113 -18.75 8.71 -1.49
CA LYS A 113 -17.75 7.85 -2.13
C LYS A 113 -18.11 6.38 -1.92
N ILE A 114 -18.40 5.69 -3.01
CA ILE A 114 -18.64 4.24 -3.02
C ILE A 114 -17.29 3.54 -3.22
N PRO A 115 -16.88 2.61 -2.34
CA PRO A 115 -15.67 1.82 -2.54
C PRO A 115 -15.79 0.88 -3.75
N PHE A 116 -14.89 1.01 -4.73
CA PHE A 116 -14.84 0.14 -5.91
C PHE A 116 -13.91 -1.06 -5.67
N ALA A 117 -14.37 -2.01 -4.85
CA ALA A 117 -13.57 -3.17 -4.45
C ALA A 117 -13.13 -4.06 -5.64
N SER A 118 -13.94 -4.15 -6.70
CA SER A 118 -13.63 -4.90 -7.92
C SER A 118 -12.54 -4.24 -8.77
N GLU A 119 -12.52 -2.90 -8.82
CA GLU A 119 -11.49 -2.16 -9.56
C GLU A 119 -10.12 -2.29 -8.89
N ASN A 120 -10.08 -2.35 -7.55
CA ASN A 120 -8.83 -2.60 -6.81
C ASN A 120 -8.17 -3.95 -7.17
N ILE A 121 -8.97 -5.00 -7.37
CA ILE A 121 -8.47 -6.30 -7.83
C ILE A 121 -7.90 -6.17 -9.25
N LEU A 122 -8.62 -5.46 -10.13
CA LEU A 122 -8.20 -5.28 -11.52
C LEU A 122 -6.87 -4.53 -11.63
N VAL A 123 -6.69 -3.42 -10.90
CA VAL A 123 -5.44 -2.64 -10.98
C VAL A 123 -4.25 -3.37 -10.37
N ARG A 124 -4.47 -4.23 -9.37
CA ARG A 124 -3.42 -5.14 -8.88
C ARG A 124 -3.02 -6.18 -9.92
N LYS A 125 -3.98 -6.72 -10.67
CA LYS A 125 -3.70 -7.61 -11.82
C LYS A 125 -2.94 -6.87 -12.92
N MET A 126 -3.31 -5.64 -13.24
CA MET A 126 -2.58 -4.80 -14.21
C MET A 126 -1.15 -4.54 -13.73
N PHE A 127 -0.95 -4.20 -12.44
CA PHE A 127 0.39 -4.06 -11.89
C PHE A 127 1.20 -5.35 -12.00
N PHE A 128 0.60 -6.49 -11.65
CA PHE A 128 1.24 -7.78 -11.84
C PHE A 128 1.59 -8.05 -13.32
N GLU A 129 0.73 -7.68 -14.26
CA GLU A 129 0.91 -7.91 -15.70
C GLU A 129 2.03 -7.05 -16.29
N TYR A 130 2.02 -5.75 -16.03
CA TYR A 130 2.92 -4.78 -16.67
C TYR A 130 4.28 -4.66 -15.97
N PHE A 131 4.39 -5.03 -14.69
CA PHE A 131 5.65 -4.95 -13.96
C PHE A 131 6.23 -6.34 -13.67
N PRO A 132 7.58 -6.47 -13.71
CA PRO A 132 8.22 -7.74 -13.41
C PRO A 132 8.37 -7.99 -11.89
N TYR A 133 8.20 -6.97 -11.04
CA TYR A 133 8.63 -7.02 -9.63
C TYR A 133 7.99 -8.16 -8.82
N LEU A 134 6.67 -8.31 -8.89
CA LEU A 134 5.97 -9.39 -8.19
C LEU A 134 6.29 -10.77 -8.78
N LYS A 135 6.47 -10.85 -10.10
CA LYS A 135 6.83 -12.11 -10.77
C LYS A 135 8.22 -12.59 -10.36
N VAL A 136 9.18 -11.66 -10.28
CA VAL A 136 10.51 -11.93 -9.76
C VAL A 136 10.42 -12.41 -8.31
N ALA A 137 9.65 -11.74 -7.46
CA ALA A 137 9.44 -12.14 -6.07
C ALA A 137 8.85 -13.55 -5.96
N PHE A 138 7.86 -13.90 -6.80
CA PHE A 138 7.25 -15.23 -6.82
C PHE A 138 8.23 -16.32 -7.25
N VAL A 139 9.01 -16.07 -8.31
CA VAL A 139 10.04 -17.01 -8.78
C VAL A 139 11.08 -17.28 -7.70
N ILE A 140 11.61 -16.22 -7.07
CA ILE A 140 12.57 -16.36 -5.97
C ILE A 140 11.93 -17.11 -4.80
N THR A 141 10.71 -16.73 -4.42
CA THR A 141 9.99 -17.36 -3.31
C THR A 141 9.80 -18.85 -3.54
N ASN A 142 9.32 -19.24 -4.72
CA ASN A 142 9.12 -20.64 -5.06
C ASN A 142 10.43 -21.41 -5.09
N GLN A 143 11.49 -20.86 -5.67
CA GLN A 143 12.81 -21.50 -5.68
C GLN A 143 13.34 -21.75 -4.26
N VAL A 144 13.20 -20.77 -3.35
CA VAL A 144 13.57 -20.91 -1.94
C VAL A 144 12.73 -21.99 -1.25
N ILE A 145 11.42 -22.05 -1.51
CA ILE A 145 10.54 -23.10 -0.97
C ILE A 145 10.95 -24.48 -1.49
N ILE A 146 11.24 -24.60 -2.80
CA ILE A 146 11.63 -25.88 -3.40
C ILE A 146 12.89 -26.42 -2.73
N GLU A 147 13.90 -25.58 -2.55
CA GLU A 147 15.16 -25.92 -1.88
C GLU A 147 14.95 -26.24 -0.40
N ALA A 148 14.18 -25.42 0.32
CA ALA A 148 13.91 -25.66 1.74
C ALA A 148 13.10 -26.94 1.97
N MET A 149 12.24 -27.34 1.03
CA MET A 149 11.34 -28.48 1.16
C MET A 149 11.86 -29.75 0.47
N GLU A 150 13.15 -29.81 0.13
CA GLU A 150 13.78 -31.02 -0.41
C GLU A 150 13.62 -32.20 0.57
N GLY A 151 13.19 -33.36 0.06
CA GLY A 151 12.99 -34.58 0.85
C GLY A 151 11.74 -34.59 1.76
N GLU A 152 11.05 -33.46 1.93
CA GLU A 152 9.86 -33.37 2.78
C GLU A 152 8.66 -34.03 2.11
N LYS A 153 7.94 -34.86 2.86
CA LYS A 153 6.75 -35.58 2.36
C LYS A 153 5.44 -34.84 2.56
N ILE A 154 5.40 -33.91 3.52
CA ILE A 154 4.23 -33.09 3.82
C ILE A 154 4.68 -31.64 3.93
N VAL A 155 4.20 -30.80 3.02
CA VAL A 155 4.57 -29.39 2.93
C VAL A 155 3.33 -28.55 3.21
N HIS A 156 3.47 -27.58 4.11
CA HIS A 156 2.45 -26.56 4.35
C HIS A 156 3.01 -25.19 3.98
N VAL A 157 2.32 -24.46 3.11
CA VAL A 157 2.62 -23.08 2.78
C VAL A 157 1.55 -22.18 3.35
N ILE A 158 1.95 -21.11 4.04
CA ILE A 158 1.08 -20.01 4.45
C ILE A 158 1.37 -18.82 3.55
N ASP A 159 0.37 -18.36 2.82
CA ASP A 159 0.40 -17.15 2.01
C ASP A 159 -0.38 -16.04 2.74
N LEU A 160 0.33 -15.02 3.20
CA LEU A 160 -0.26 -13.91 3.95
C LEU A 160 -1.01 -12.91 3.06
N ASN A 161 -0.93 -13.03 1.74
CA ASN A 161 -1.71 -12.23 0.79
C ASN A 161 -2.04 -13.05 -0.46
N ALA A 162 -2.97 -14.00 -0.30
CA ALA A 162 -3.36 -14.95 -1.33
C ALA A 162 -4.23 -14.33 -2.44
N SER A 163 -3.63 -13.42 -3.21
CA SER A 163 -4.32 -12.67 -4.27
C SER A 163 -4.02 -13.17 -5.69
N GLU A 164 -2.90 -13.86 -5.91
CA GLU A 164 -2.44 -14.22 -7.26
C GLU A 164 -2.12 -15.72 -7.38
N PRO A 165 -2.97 -16.54 -8.04
CA PRO A 165 -2.78 -17.98 -8.14
C PRO A 165 -1.57 -18.40 -8.98
N THR A 166 -1.05 -17.52 -9.84
CA THR A 166 0.09 -17.84 -10.73
C THR A 166 1.32 -18.28 -9.95
N GLN A 167 1.58 -17.71 -8.76
CA GLN A 167 2.69 -18.12 -7.89
C GLN A 167 2.59 -19.61 -7.55
N TRP A 168 1.45 -20.03 -7.01
CA TRP A 168 1.29 -21.38 -6.49
C TRP A 168 1.07 -22.42 -7.58
N ARG A 169 0.53 -22.04 -8.75
CA ARG A 169 0.51 -22.91 -9.93
C ARG A 169 1.92 -23.27 -10.40
N ALA A 170 2.83 -22.30 -10.41
CA ALA A 170 4.23 -22.57 -10.75
C ALA A 170 4.86 -23.52 -9.71
N LEU A 171 4.63 -23.27 -8.42
CA LEU A 171 5.11 -24.16 -7.37
C LEU A 171 4.56 -25.59 -7.50
N LEU A 172 3.26 -25.77 -7.78
CA LEU A 172 2.67 -27.10 -8.01
C LEU A 172 3.39 -27.86 -9.12
N ARG A 173 3.69 -27.19 -10.25
CA ARG A 173 4.43 -27.79 -11.37
C ARG A 173 5.84 -28.18 -10.96
N ASP A 174 6.55 -27.29 -10.28
CA ASP A 174 7.92 -27.55 -9.84
C ASP A 174 7.98 -28.70 -8.81
N LEU A 175 7.00 -28.78 -7.90
CA LEU A 175 6.87 -29.87 -6.94
C LEU A 175 6.49 -31.21 -7.62
N SER A 176 5.65 -31.20 -8.66
CA SER A 176 5.33 -32.42 -9.43
C SER A 176 6.53 -33.00 -10.16
N ALA A 177 7.48 -32.15 -10.56
CA ALA A 177 8.67 -32.52 -11.30
C ALA A 177 9.82 -33.04 -10.41
N ARG A 178 9.63 -33.13 -9.09
CA ARG A 178 10.65 -33.62 -8.16
C ARG A 178 11.02 -35.08 -8.44
N PRO A 179 12.31 -35.46 -8.41
CA PRO A 179 12.74 -36.85 -8.59
C PRO A 179 12.10 -37.83 -7.60
N GLU A 180 11.86 -37.39 -6.36
CA GLU A 180 11.24 -38.18 -5.29
C GLU A 180 9.71 -38.24 -5.31
N GLY A 181 9.08 -37.62 -6.33
CA GLY A 181 7.64 -37.45 -6.47
C GLY A 181 7.08 -36.24 -5.68
N PRO A 182 5.83 -35.84 -5.97
CA PRO A 182 5.21 -34.70 -5.29
C PRO A 182 4.93 -34.99 -3.80
N PRO A 183 5.07 -33.99 -2.90
CA PRO A 183 4.65 -34.11 -1.51
C PRO A 183 3.13 -33.97 -1.39
N HIS A 184 2.58 -34.30 -0.21
CA HIS A 184 1.26 -33.78 0.17
C HIS A 184 1.40 -32.28 0.42
N LEU A 185 0.72 -31.46 -0.38
CA LEU A 185 0.82 -30.01 -0.33
C LEU A 185 -0.44 -29.40 0.28
N ARG A 186 -0.25 -28.62 1.33
CA ARG A 186 -1.29 -27.77 1.93
C ARG A 186 -0.95 -26.32 1.71
N ILE A 187 -1.89 -25.51 1.21
CA ILE A 187 -1.74 -24.06 1.12
C ILE A 187 -2.83 -23.40 1.96
N THR A 188 -2.43 -22.52 2.89
CA THR A 188 -3.34 -21.65 3.63
C THR A 188 -3.22 -20.23 3.10
N GLY A 189 -4.29 -19.73 2.48
CA GLY A 189 -4.31 -18.40 1.89
C GLY A 189 -5.10 -17.42 2.74
N VAL A 190 -4.47 -16.30 3.12
CA VAL A 190 -5.10 -15.19 3.84
C VAL A 190 -5.45 -14.09 2.86
N HIS A 191 -6.71 -13.66 2.84
CA HIS A 191 -7.13 -12.48 2.07
C HIS A 191 -8.44 -11.91 2.62
N GLN A 192 -8.68 -10.60 2.42
CA GLN A 192 -9.87 -9.90 2.93
C GLN A 192 -11.13 -10.07 2.06
N GLN A 193 -11.00 -10.57 0.84
CA GLN A 193 -12.09 -10.79 -0.10
C GLN A 193 -12.30 -12.27 -0.36
N LYS A 194 -13.53 -12.74 -0.16
CA LYS A 194 -13.89 -14.15 -0.33
C LYS A 194 -13.78 -14.58 -1.78
N GLU A 195 -14.19 -13.73 -2.72
CA GLU A 195 -14.22 -14.03 -4.15
C GLU A 195 -12.81 -14.33 -4.69
N VAL A 196 -11.79 -13.66 -4.15
CA VAL A 196 -10.38 -13.89 -4.48
C VAL A 196 -9.92 -15.25 -3.95
N LEU A 197 -10.28 -15.62 -2.72
CA LEU A 197 -9.96 -16.93 -2.14
C LEU A 197 -10.69 -18.08 -2.84
N ASP A 198 -11.96 -17.89 -3.19
CA ASP A 198 -12.75 -18.89 -3.93
C ASP A 198 -12.16 -19.11 -5.33
N GLN A 199 -11.74 -18.03 -6.01
CA GLN A 199 -11.05 -18.12 -7.30
C GLN A 199 -9.68 -18.83 -7.17
N MET A 200 -8.89 -18.48 -6.16
CA MET A 200 -7.60 -19.11 -5.85
C MET A 200 -7.79 -20.61 -5.62
N ALA A 201 -8.70 -21.00 -4.72
CA ALA A 201 -8.99 -22.39 -4.39
C ALA A 201 -9.34 -23.21 -5.63
N ARG A 202 -10.30 -22.73 -6.43
CA ARG A 202 -10.74 -23.41 -7.65
C ARG A 202 -9.59 -23.65 -8.63
N ILE A 203 -8.78 -22.62 -8.89
CA ILE A 203 -7.66 -22.71 -9.84
C ILE A 203 -6.58 -23.68 -9.34
N LEU A 204 -6.24 -23.63 -8.06
CA LEU A 204 -5.18 -24.48 -7.50
C LEU A 204 -5.60 -25.94 -7.36
N ILE A 205 -6.86 -26.19 -6.97
CA ILE A 205 -7.41 -27.56 -6.91
C ILE A 205 -7.41 -28.18 -8.30
N GLU A 206 -7.92 -27.46 -9.31
CA GLU A 206 -7.94 -27.94 -10.70
C GLU A 206 -6.53 -28.22 -11.25
N GLU A 207 -5.54 -27.38 -10.92
CA GLU A 207 -4.14 -27.60 -11.34
C GLU A 207 -3.52 -28.79 -10.60
N ALA A 208 -3.78 -28.95 -9.31
CA ALA A 208 -3.27 -30.07 -8.51
C ALA A 208 -3.85 -31.42 -8.97
N GLU A 209 -5.14 -31.48 -9.30
CA GLU A 209 -5.79 -32.66 -9.88
C GLU A 209 -5.16 -33.07 -11.21
N LYS A 210 -4.85 -32.10 -12.08
CA LYS A 210 -4.17 -32.35 -13.37
C LYS A 210 -2.76 -32.90 -13.21
N LEU A 211 -2.08 -32.52 -12.13
CA LEU A 211 -0.70 -32.92 -11.83
C LEU A 211 -0.63 -34.14 -10.90
N ASP A 212 -1.77 -34.72 -10.51
CA ASP A 212 -1.88 -35.83 -9.55
C ASP A 212 -1.14 -35.55 -8.22
N ILE A 213 -1.29 -34.33 -7.70
CA ILE A 213 -0.69 -33.90 -6.42
C ILE A 213 -1.73 -34.01 -5.31
N PRO A 214 -1.44 -34.71 -4.20
CA PRO A 214 -2.29 -34.66 -3.01
C PRO A 214 -2.32 -33.24 -2.43
N PHE A 215 -3.45 -32.55 -2.58
CA PHE A 215 -3.54 -31.11 -2.32
C PHE A 215 -4.69 -30.72 -1.40
N GLN A 216 -4.45 -29.74 -0.52
CA GLN A 216 -5.47 -29.10 0.30
C GLN A 216 -5.29 -27.57 0.30
N PHE A 217 -6.37 -26.84 -0.01
CA PHE A 217 -6.42 -25.39 0.17
C PHE A 217 -7.27 -25.02 1.39
N ASN A 218 -6.76 -24.13 2.24
CA ASN A 218 -7.43 -23.63 3.45
C ASN A 218 -7.57 -22.08 3.39
N PRO A 219 -8.74 -21.54 3.02
CA PRO A 219 -8.94 -20.10 2.94
C PRO A 219 -9.18 -19.47 4.33
N ILE A 220 -8.52 -18.35 4.60
CA ILE A 220 -8.77 -17.51 5.78
C ILE A 220 -9.21 -16.13 5.32
N LEU A 221 -10.49 -15.82 5.55
CA LEU A 221 -11.07 -14.51 5.28
C LEU A 221 -10.69 -13.53 6.40
N SER A 222 -9.55 -12.85 6.26
CA SER A 222 -9.08 -11.85 7.21
C SER A 222 -8.09 -10.88 6.56
N LYS A 223 -7.85 -9.75 7.23
CA LYS A 223 -6.65 -8.95 7.03
C LYS A 223 -5.56 -9.45 7.97
N ILE A 224 -4.30 -9.32 7.59
CA ILE A 224 -3.17 -9.75 8.44
C ILE A 224 -3.15 -9.04 9.80
N GLU A 225 -3.67 -7.81 9.88
CA GLU A 225 -3.70 -7.04 11.13
C GLU A 225 -4.58 -7.68 12.21
N ASN A 226 -5.54 -8.51 11.80
CA ASN A 226 -6.51 -9.18 12.64
C ASN A 226 -6.43 -10.71 12.46
N LEU A 227 -5.27 -11.21 12.03
CA LEU A 227 -5.08 -12.64 11.79
C LEU A 227 -5.09 -13.39 13.12
N ASP A 228 -6.00 -14.35 13.22
CA ASP A 228 -6.02 -15.34 14.27
C ASP A 228 -5.09 -16.49 13.88
N PHE A 229 -3.97 -16.61 14.59
CA PHE A 229 -2.93 -17.60 14.30
C PHE A 229 -3.39 -19.05 14.54
N GLU A 230 -4.42 -19.27 15.36
CA GLU A 230 -4.97 -20.61 15.58
C GLU A 230 -5.63 -21.15 14.29
N LYS A 231 -6.21 -20.26 13.47
CA LYS A 231 -6.85 -20.62 12.19
C LYS A 231 -5.86 -21.05 11.11
N LEU A 232 -4.56 -20.76 11.28
CA LEU A 232 -3.51 -21.27 10.37
C LEU A 232 -3.44 -22.80 10.43
N ASN A 233 -3.84 -23.39 11.57
CA ASN A 233 -3.99 -24.82 11.79
C ASN A 233 -2.74 -25.60 11.33
N VAL A 234 -1.56 -25.14 11.73
CA VAL A 234 -0.27 -25.82 11.45
C VAL A 234 -0.26 -27.14 12.20
N LYS A 235 0.01 -28.26 11.50
CA LYS A 235 0.01 -29.59 12.11
C LYS A 235 1.43 -30.05 12.41
N THR A 236 1.60 -30.82 13.48
CA THR A 236 2.88 -31.44 13.82
C THR A 236 3.34 -32.38 12.70
N GLY A 237 4.61 -32.26 12.30
CA GLY A 237 5.21 -33.10 11.26
C GLY A 237 5.13 -32.55 9.84
N GLU A 238 4.50 -31.39 9.64
CA GLU A 238 4.53 -30.68 8.36
C GLU A 238 5.75 -29.75 8.27
N ALA A 239 6.38 -29.70 7.10
CA ALA A 239 7.41 -28.72 6.81
C ALA A 239 6.75 -27.40 6.37
N LEU A 240 6.90 -26.36 7.18
CA LEU A 240 6.19 -25.09 7.01
C LEU A 240 7.02 -24.03 6.26
N ALA A 241 6.44 -23.45 5.20
CA ALA A 241 6.90 -22.22 4.57
C ALA A 241 5.90 -21.08 4.79
N ILE A 242 6.41 -19.85 4.97
CA ILE A 242 5.59 -18.65 5.07
C ILE A 242 6.00 -17.67 3.96
N SER A 243 5.04 -17.16 3.20
CA SER A 243 5.23 -16.16 2.16
C SER A 243 4.50 -14.86 2.54
N SER A 244 5.25 -13.76 2.60
CA SER A 244 4.73 -12.43 2.88
C SER A 244 5.13 -11.48 1.75
N VAL A 245 4.16 -11.10 0.92
CA VAL A 245 4.38 -10.21 -0.23
C VAL A 245 3.61 -8.91 -0.06
N LEU A 246 4.35 -7.82 0.19
CA LEU A 246 3.87 -6.45 0.40
C LEU A 246 2.80 -6.38 1.51
N GLN A 247 3.12 -6.88 2.70
CA GLN A 247 2.15 -7.03 3.79
C GLN A 247 2.67 -6.51 5.12
N LEU A 248 3.92 -6.79 5.47
CA LEU A 248 4.43 -6.51 6.82
C LEU A 248 4.46 -5.01 7.14
N HIS A 249 4.65 -4.16 6.13
CA HIS A 249 4.68 -2.71 6.35
C HIS A 249 3.35 -2.18 6.94
N SER A 250 2.20 -2.80 6.67
CA SER A 250 0.91 -2.32 7.18
C SER A 250 0.80 -2.46 8.71
N LEU A 251 1.54 -3.42 9.29
CA LEU A 251 1.63 -3.69 10.72
C LEU A 251 2.50 -2.66 11.47
N LEU A 252 3.21 -1.78 10.76
CA LEU A 252 3.95 -0.66 11.35
C LEU A 252 3.04 0.50 11.76
N ALA A 253 1.75 0.46 11.40
CA ALA A 253 0.79 1.44 11.86
C ALA A 253 0.49 1.21 13.36
N PRO A 254 0.52 2.26 14.19
CA PRO A 254 0.17 2.13 15.60
C PRO A 254 -1.29 1.70 15.76
N GLU A 255 -1.59 0.97 16.83
CA GLU A 255 -2.97 0.63 17.16
C GLU A 255 -3.76 1.89 17.48
N GLU A 256 -4.97 1.98 16.94
CA GLU A 256 -5.91 3.01 17.36
C GLU A 256 -6.39 2.64 18.76
N VAL A 257 -5.91 3.39 19.75
CA VAL A 257 -6.53 3.37 21.08
C VAL A 257 -7.90 4.02 20.91
N THR A 258 -8.91 3.22 20.61
CA THR A 258 -10.28 3.67 20.79
C THR A 258 -10.44 3.99 22.28
N PRO A 259 -10.88 5.19 22.66
CA PRO A 259 -11.23 5.45 24.04
C PRO A 259 -12.44 4.54 24.32
N THR A 260 -12.17 3.37 24.90
CA THR A 260 -13.20 2.55 25.50
C THR A 260 -13.84 3.44 26.56
N THR A 261 -15.11 3.81 26.32
CA THR A 261 -15.99 4.32 27.35
C THR A 261 -16.14 3.21 28.38
N LYS A 262 -15.18 3.13 29.31
CA LYS A 262 -15.34 2.40 30.54
C LYS A 262 -16.31 3.21 31.39
N ASP A 263 -17.40 2.55 31.75
CA ASP A 263 -18.47 3.02 32.60
C ASP A 263 -18.00 3.87 33.78
N THR A 264 -18.25 5.18 33.71
CA THR A 264 -18.26 6.04 34.90
C THR A 264 -19.61 5.94 35.58
N ASN A 265 -19.78 4.92 36.42
CA ASN A 265 -20.67 4.98 37.57
C ASN A 265 -19.83 5.23 38.81
N GLY A 266 -19.90 6.44 39.35
CA GLY A 266 -19.19 6.83 40.57
C GLY A 266 -19.20 8.33 40.80
N ILE A 267 -20.33 8.85 41.25
CA ILE A 267 -20.47 10.21 41.77
C ILE A 267 -19.58 10.36 43.01
N SER A 268 -18.74 11.41 43.04
CA SER A 268 -18.58 12.29 44.22
C SER A 268 -17.85 13.58 43.84
N GLN A 269 -18.54 14.70 44.05
CA GLN A 269 -17.99 16.06 44.08
C GLN A 269 -16.99 16.20 45.25
N LYS A 270 -15.84 16.83 45.02
CA LYS A 270 -15.48 18.11 45.67
C LYS A 270 -14.12 18.65 45.22
N ASP A 271 -14.12 19.98 45.18
CA ASP A 271 -13.03 20.93 45.35
C ASP A 271 -12.30 21.51 44.12
N LEU A 272 -12.43 22.83 44.10
CA LEU A 272 -12.02 23.85 43.17
C LEU A 272 -10.64 24.36 43.62
N GLY A 273 -9.63 24.39 42.75
CA GLY A 273 -8.38 25.09 43.09
C GLY A 273 -7.17 24.81 42.20
N ASN A 274 -6.74 25.87 41.52
CA ASN A 274 -5.43 26.13 40.93
C ASN A 274 -5.02 25.38 39.65
N GLY A 275 -5.05 26.16 38.56
CA GLY A 275 -4.31 25.90 37.35
C GLY A 275 -2.82 26.15 37.54
N TYR A 276 -2.02 25.19 37.06
CA TYR A 276 -0.67 25.36 36.54
C TYR A 276 -0.44 24.19 35.58
N SER A 277 -0.27 24.47 34.29
CA SER A 277 0.18 23.48 33.30
C SER A 277 1.69 23.64 33.11
N PRO A 278 2.52 22.64 33.44
CA PRO A 278 3.87 22.56 32.90
C PRO A 278 3.83 21.86 31.54
N SER A 279 4.50 22.48 30.59
CA SER A 279 4.98 21.93 29.32
C SER A 279 5.38 20.45 29.39
N GLN A 280 4.74 19.60 28.57
CA GLN A 280 5.21 18.24 28.28
C GLN A 280 6.12 18.26 27.04
N ASP A 281 7.35 18.71 27.25
CA ASP A 281 8.50 18.27 26.46
C ASP A 281 9.18 17.15 27.25
N THR A 282 8.81 15.90 26.98
CA THR A 282 9.66 14.74 27.24
C THR A 282 9.22 13.61 26.33
N ALA A 283 9.97 13.42 25.25
CA ALA A 283 10.14 12.11 24.65
C ALA A 283 10.80 11.20 25.69
N SER A 284 10.01 10.58 26.57
CA SER A 284 10.51 9.49 27.40
C SER A 284 10.44 8.21 26.57
N SER A 285 11.61 7.74 26.16
CA SER A 285 11.88 6.35 25.83
C SER A 285 11.36 5.44 26.96
N SER A 286 10.14 4.93 26.78
CA SER A 286 9.57 3.91 27.65
C SER A 286 10.04 2.51 27.20
N PRO A 287 10.30 1.57 28.13
CA PRO A 287 10.85 0.26 27.79
C PRO A 287 9.75 -0.64 27.19
N PHE A 288 10.02 -1.21 26.01
CA PHE A 288 9.45 -2.45 25.47
C PHE A 288 7.92 -2.64 25.50
N LEU A 289 7.15 -1.68 25.00
CA LEU A 289 5.87 -2.06 24.37
C LEU A 289 6.22 -2.72 23.03
N SER A 290 6.11 -4.06 22.97
CA SER A 290 6.24 -4.83 21.72
C SER A 290 5.32 -4.20 20.68
N SER A 291 5.88 -3.71 19.58
CA SER A 291 5.05 -3.16 18.51
C SER A 291 4.19 -4.27 17.89
N LYS A 292 3.12 -3.90 17.19
CA LYS A 292 2.23 -4.87 16.53
C LYS A 292 2.99 -5.80 15.59
N ILE A 293 3.96 -5.27 14.85
CA ILE A 293 4.83 -6.07 13.99
C ILE A 293 5.70 -7.04 14.80
N ASP A 294 6.26 -6.63 15.94
CA ASP A 294 7.12 -7.51 16.75
C ASP A 294 6.32 -8.70 17.31
N SER A 295 5.11 -8.45 17.80
CA SER A 295 4.18 -9.49 18.24
C SER A 295 3.82 -10.45 17.10
N PHE A 296 3.51 -9.89 15.91
CA PHE A 296 3.21 -10.69 14.73
C PHE A 296 4.38 -11.58 14.29
N LEU A 297 5.60 -11.04 14.25
CA LEU A 297 6.81 -11.79 13.91
C LEU A 297 7.12 -12.86 14.96
N ASN A 298 6.91 -12.59 16.25
CA ASN A 298 7.04 -13.57 17.32
C ASN A 298 6.02 -14.72 17.16
N ASN A 299 4.78 -14.41 16.79
CA ASN A 299 3.76 -15.42 16.51
C ASN A 299 4.14 -16.28 15.29
N LEU A 300 4.61 -15.67 14.20
CA LEU A 300 5.12 -16.41 13.03
C LEU A 300 6.31 -17.29 13.40
N ARG A 301 7.24 -16.80 14.24
CA ARG A 301 8.36 -17.59 14.76
C ARG A 301 7.88 -18.76 15.61
N GLY A 302 6.83 -18.58 16.41
CA GLY A 302 6.21 -19.62 17.22
C GLY A 302 5.70 -20.82 16.41
N LEU A 303 5.34 -20.60 15.13
CA LEU A 303 4.96 -21.67 14.20
C LEU A 303 6.16 -22.52 13.73
N SER A 304 7.39 -22.10 14.07
CA SER A 304 8.64 -22.76 13.68
C SER A 304 8.77 -23.04 12.17
N PRO A 305 8.54 -22.05 11.28
CA PRO A 305 8.69 -22.24 9.85
C PRO A 305 10.11 -22.68 9.49
N LYS A 306 10.20 -23.65 8.56
CA LYS A 306 11.48 -24.07 7.97
C LYS A 306 12.08 -22.93 7.14
N VAL A 307 11.22 -22.16 6.45
CA VAL A 307 11.61 -20.94 5.75
C VAL A 307 10.48 -19.91 5.75
N MET A 308 10.83 -18.63 5.81
CA MET A 308 9.93 -17.50 5.61
C MET A 308 10.53 -16.58 4.55
N ILE A 309 9.72 -16.17 3.57
CA ILE A 309 10.12 -15.27 2.50
C ILE A 309 9.35 -13.96 2.66
N VAL A 310 10.08 -12.86 2.60
CA VAL A 310 9.54 -11.51 2.74
C VAL A 310 9.91 -10.72 1.48
N ALA A 311 8.89 -10.24 0.77
CA ALA A 311 9.02 -9.29 -0.31
C ALA A 311 8.33 -7.97 0.07
N GLU A 312 9.05 -6.85 0.04
CA GLU A 312 8.59 -5.54 0.51
C GLU A 312 9.06 -4.41 -0.42
N GLN A 313 8.34 -3.28 -0.44
CA GLN A 313 8.83 -2.06 -1.09
C GLN A 313 10.10 -1.58 -0.38
N ASP A 314 11.14 -1.24 -1.14
CA ASP A 314 12.45 -0.83 -0.62
C ASP A 314 12.64 0.69 -0.69
N SER A 315 11.91 1.41 0.17
CA SER A 315 12.00 2.86 0.29
C SER A 315 11.59 3.32 1.69
N ASN A 316 12.19 4.39 2.20
CA ASN A 316 11.90 4.88 3.55
C ASN A 316 10.76 5.93 3.53
N HIS A 317 9.53 5.47 3.33
CA HIS A 317 8.32 6.29 3.38
C HIS A 317 7.76 6.44 4.80
N ASN A 318 8.35 5.80 5.80
CA ASN A 318 7.87 5.82 7.18
C ASN A 318 8.54 6.87 8.07
N LYS A 319 9.22 7.88 7.50
CA LYS A 319 9.82 8.98 8.27
C LYS A 319 8.76 9.82 9.00
N SER A 320 9.14 10.44 10.12
CA SER A 320 8.21 11.20 10.96
C SER A 320 7.79 12.52 10.29
N SER A 321 8.71 13.20 9.62
CA SER A 321 8.45 14.47 8.95
C SER A 321 7.72 14.31 7.63
N LEU A 322 6.69 15.13 7.39
CA LEU A 322 5.99 15.21 6.11
C LEU A 322 6.97 15.50 4.95
N MET A 323 7.90 16.42 5.16
CA MET A 323 8.86 16.84 4.13
C MET A 323 9.73 15.67 3.70
N GLU A 324 10.24 14.89 4.66
CA GLU A 324 11.11 13.77 4.34
C GLU A 324 10.35 12.64 3.66
N ARG A 325 9.10 12.36 4.09
CA ARG A 325 8.22 11.40 3.40
C ARG A 325 7.96 11.84 1.97
N LEU A 326 7.61 13.11 1.76
CA LEU A 326 7.33 13.66 0.43
C LEU A 326 8.54 13.57 -0.50
N SER A 327 9.73 13.98 -0.03
CA SER A 327 10.95 13.90 -0.83
C SER A 327 11.28 12.46 -1.23
N GLU A 328 11.27 11.51 -0.29
CA GLU A 328 11.56 10.10 -0.61
C GLU A 328 10.53 9.48 -1.55
N SER A 329 9.24 9.77 -1.32
CA SER A 329 8.16 9.27 -2.18
C SER A 329 8.24 9.86 -3.58
N LEU A 330 8.62 11.13 -3.75
CA LEU A 330 8.82 11.72 -5.08
C LEU A 330 9.85 10.92 -5.88
N TYR A 331 11.01 10.60 -5.29
CA TYR A 331 12.03 9.79 -5.96
C TYR A 331 11.55 8.37 -6.28
N PHE A 332 10.83 7.74 -5.34
CA PHE A 332 10.33 6.38 -5.52
C PHE A 332 9.27 6.29 -6.62
N TYR A 333 8.24 7.14 -6.58
CA TYR A 333 7.18 7.11 -7.57
C TYR A 333 7.63 7.69 -8.91
N ALA A 334 8.60 8.61 -8.97
CA ALA A 334 9.19 9.00 -10.25
C ALA A 334 9.73 7.79 -11.03
N ALA A 335 10.45 6.89 -10.34
CA ALA A 335 10.94 5.67 -10.95
C ALA A 335 9.82 4.71 -11.39
N LEU A 336 8.72 4.59 -10.63
CA LEU A 336 7.57 3.77 -11.03
C LEU A 336 6.79 4.36 -12.21
N PHE A 337 6.60 5.67 -12.24
CA PHE A 337 5.96 6.37 -13.36
C PHE A 337 6.81 6.31 -14.63
N ASP A 338 8.14 6.44 -14.51
CA ASP A 338 9.07 6.26 -15.64
C ASP A 338 9.02 4.82 -16.17
N CYS A 339 8.92 3.82 -15.28
CA CYS A 339 8.74 2.43 -15.66
C CYS A 339 7.41 2.19 -16.41
N LEU A 340 6.32 2.88 -16.05
CA LEU A 340 5.07 2.83 -16.83
C LEU A 340 5.21 3.52 -18.17
N GLU A 341 5.84 4.69 -18.19
CA GLU A 341 6.06 5.49 -19.40
C GLU A 341 6.84 4.69 -20.45
N SER A 342 7.80 3.86 -20.03
CA SER A 342 8.55 2.98 -20.93
C SER A 342 7.76 1.76 -21.42
N THR A 343 6.67 1.39 -20.73
CA THR A 343 5.95 0.13 -20.95
C THR A 343 4.61 0.34 -21.68
N LEU A 344 3.91 1.45 -21.39
CA LEU A 344 2.57 1.72 -21.89
C LEU A 344 2.48 3.12 -22.54
N PRO A 345 1.75 3.26 -23.68
CA PRO A 345 1.51 4.56 -24.30
C PRO A 345 0.76 5.53 -23.37
N ARG A 346 0.91 6.84 -23.62
CA ARG A 346 0.25 7.86 -22.78
C ARG A 346 -1.27 7.82 -22.77
N THR A 347 -1.85 7.33 -23.86
CA THR A 347 -3.29 7.20 -24.05
C THR A 347 -3.87 5.93 -23.44
N SER A 348 -3.04 5.05 -22.84
CA SER A 348 -3.50 3.80 -22.23
C SER A 348 -4.36 4.08 -20.98
N MET A 349 -5.56 3.52 -20.99
CA MET A 349 -6.48 3.61 -19.85
C MET A 349 -6.01 2.73 -18.69
N GLU A 350 -5.34 1.62 -19.00
CA GLU A 350 -4.73 0.71 -18.03
C GLU A 350 -3.62 1.42 -17.26
N ARG A 351 -2.75 2.18 -17.96
CA ARG A 351 -1.76 3.06 -17.32
C ARG A 351 -2.41 4.03 -16.35
N LEU A 352 -3.42 4.78 -16.82
CA LEU A 352 -4.12 5.77 -15.99
C LEU A 352 -4.76 5.14 -14.75
N LYS A 353 -5.33 3.94 -14.89
CA LYS A 353 -5.90 3.17 -13.77
C LYS A 353 -4.84 2.77 -12.75
N VAL A 354 -3.69 2.25 -13.18
CA VAL A 354 -2.59 1.91 -12.25
C VAL A 354 -2.08 3.18 -11.55
N GLU A 355 -1.82 4.25 -12.29
CA GLU A 355 -1.30 5.51 -11.73
C GLU A 355 -2.27 6.11 -10.71
N LYS A 356 -3.57 6.12 -11.01
CA LYS A 356 -4.56 6.71 -10.11
C LYS A 356 -4.91 5.82 -8.93
N MET A 357 -5.22 4.55 -9.19
CA MET A 357 -5.86 3.67 -8.21
C MET A 357 -4.88 2.82 -7.40
N LEU A 358 -3.61 2.75 -7.84
CA LEU A 358 -2.54 2.11 -7.08
C LEU A 358 -1.57 3.18 -6.57
N PHE A 359 -0.80 3.81 -7.47
CA PHE A 359 0.25 4.75 -7.04
C PHE A 359 -0.33 5.99 -6.36
N GLY A 360 -1.39 6.57 -6.92
CA GLY A 360 -2.07 7.74 -6.36
C GLY A 360 -2.67 7.46 -4.98
N GLU A 361 -3.27 6.28 -4.77
CA GLU A 361 -3.80 5.87 -3.47
C GLU A 361 -2.68 5.66 -2.45
N GLU A 362 -1.55 5.04 -2.84
CA GLU A 362 -0.39 4.88 -1.97
C GLU A 362 0.26 6.24 -1.62
N ILE A 363 0.48 7.12 -2.61
CA ILE A 363 0.97 8.50 -2.40
C ILE A 363 0.04 9.24 -1.42
N LYS A 364 -1.27 9.16 -1.65
CA LYS A 364 -2.26 9.80 -0.78
C LYS A 364 -2.19 9.25 0.64
N ASN A 365 -2.02 7.94 0.83
CA ASN A 365 -1.87 7.36 2.16
C ASN A 365 -0.58 7.83 2.86
N ILE A 366 0.55 7.88 2.15
CA ILE A 366 1.85 8.31 2.70
C ILE A 366 1.84 9.79 3.13
N ILE A 367 1.22 10.65 2.31
CA ILE A 367 1.28 12.11 2.46
C ILE A 367 0.11 12.64 3.28
N ALA A 368 -1.12 12.18 3.04
CA ALA A 368 -2.32 12.73 3.65
C ALA A 368 -2.74 12.08 4.96
N CYS A 369 -2.35 10.82 5.22
CA CYS A 369 -2.73 10.11 6.44
C CYS A 369 -1.66 10.23 7.55
N GLU A 370 -2.10 10.01 8.79
CA GLU A 370 -1.25 9.89 9.98
C GLU A 370 -1.78 8.77 10.89
N GLY A 371 -1.03 8.45 11.94
CA GLY A 371 -1.47 7.49 12.96
C GLY A 371 -1.86 6.12 12.37
N GLY A 372 -2.94 5.54 12.87
CA GLY A 372 -3.46 4.24 12.43
C GLY A 372 -4.00 4.23 10.99
N GLU A 373 -4.42 5.37 10.44
CA GLU A 373 -4.94 5.51 9.07
C GLU A 373 -3.84 5.39 8.02
N ARG A 374 -2.59 5.75 8.36
CA ARG A 374 -1.44 5.62 7.45
C ARG A 374 -0.91 4.18 7.51
N LYS A 375 -1.18 3.40 6.47
CA LYS A 375 -0.80 1.99 6.31
C LYS A 375 0.44 1.80 5.42
N GLU A 376 0.63 2.67 4.42
CA GLU A 376 1.78 2.64 3.52
C GLU A 376 3.01 3.18 4.25
N ARG A 377 3.67 2.29 5.00
CA ARG A 377 4.77 2.58 5.91
C ARG A 377 6.04 1.86 5.46
N HIS A 378 6.38 2.00 4.18
CA HIS A 378 7.54 1.33 3.61
C HIS A 378 8.82 1.71 4.36
N GLU A 379 9.67 0.72 4.53
CA GLU A 379 11.01 0.85 5.09
C GLU A 379 11.98 0.08 4.22
N LYS A 380 13.25 0.51 4.26
CA LYS A 380 14.31 -0.13 3.48
C LYS A 380 14.63 -1.53 3.97
N LEU A 381 15.25 -2.33 3.10
CA LEU A 381 15.68 -3.69 3.40
C LEU A 381 16.53 -3.80 4.67
N ASP A 382 17.45 -2.86 4.91
CA ASP A 382 18.32 -2.85 6.10
C ASP A 382 17.54 -2.81 7.42
N LYS A 383 16.46 -2.02 7.48
CA LYS A 383 15.55 -1.98 8.63
C LYS A 383 14.76 -3.27 8.79
N TRP A 384 14.27 -3.85 7.70
CA TRP A 384 13.59 -5.15 7.74
C TRP A 384 14.51 -6.26 8.23
N VAL A 385 15.76 -6.26 7.77
CA VAL A 385 16.79 -7.20 8.22
C VAL A 385 17.01 -7.10 9.72
N GLN A 386 17.21 -5.89 10.25
CA GLN A 386 17.38 -5.66 11.69
C GLN A 386 16.16 -6.14 12.48
N ARG A 387 14.95 -5.83 12.02
CA ARG A 387 13.70 -6.21 12.68
C ARG A 387 13.54 -7.73 12.76
N LEU A 388 13.73 -8.42 11.63
CA LEU A 388 13.61 -9.88 11.56
C LEU A 388 14.69 -10.58 12.39
N ASP A 389 15.92 -10.03 12.41
CA ASP A 389 17.01 -10.50 13.26
C ASP A 389 16.66 -10.44 14.75
N LEU A 390 16.15 -9.29 15.20
CA LEU A 390 15.70 -9.07 16.59
C LEU A 390 14.52 -9.96 16.98
N SER A 391 13.64 -10.32 16.03
CA SER A 391 12.56 -11.28 16.24
C SER A 391 13.03 -12.75 16.22
N GLY A 392 14.33 -13.02 16.10
CA GLY A 392 14.91 -14.37 16.18
C GLY A 392 14.91 -15.13 14.85
N PHE A 393 14.81 -14.43 13.72
CA PHE A 393 15.04 -15.02 12.39
C PHE A 393 16.49 -14.81 11.94
N GLY A 394 17.06 -15.81 11.29
CA GLY A 394 18.35 -15.71 10.62
C GLY A 394 18.17 -15.61 9.11
N CYS A 395 18.85 -14.67 8.47
CA CYS A 395 18.84 -14.52 7.02
C CYS A 395 19.40 -15.78 6.35
N VAL A 396 18.75 -16.20 5.26
CA VAL A 396 19.16 -17.30 4.38
C VAL A 396 19.55 -16.68 3.04
N PRO A 397 20.84 -16.74 2.63
CA PRO A 397 21.25 -16.25 1.33
C PRO A 397 20.49 -16.94 0.20
N LEU A 398 19.98 -16.17 -0.75
CA LEU A 398 19.31 -16.70 -1.94
C LEU A 398 20.30 -17.48 -2.80
N SER A 399 19.86 -18.62 -3.32
CA SER A 399 20.71 -19.48 -4.14
C SER A 399 21.06 -18.84 -5.49
N TYR A 400 22.17 -19.30 -6.08
CA TYR A 400 22.53 -18.92 -7.45
C TYR A 400 21.41 -19.22 -8.45
N TYR A 401 20.67 -20.33 -8.27
CA TYR A 401 19.55 -20.69 -9.14
C TYR A 401 18.39 -19.71 -9.03
N ALA A 402 18.03 -19.28 -7.80
CA ALA A 402 17.00 -18.26 -7.60
C ALA A 402 17.37 -16.94 -8.29
N LEU A 403 18.62 -16.51 -8.12
CA LEU A 403 19.15 -15.31 -8.78
C LEU A 403 19.15 -15.44 -10.31
N LEU A 404 19.55 -16.59 -10.84
CA LEU A 404 19.60 -16.84 -12.27
C LEU A 404 18.20 -16.81 -12.91
N GLN A 405 17.22 -17.45 -12.28
CA GLN A 405 15.83 -17.41 -12.76
C GLN A 405 15.26 -16.00 -12.71
N ALA A 406 15.51 -15.26 -11.63
CA ALA A 406 15.09 -13.88 -11.49
C ALA A 406 15.68 -12.97 -12.59
N ARG A 407 16.99 -13.10 -12.87
CA ARG A 407 17.66 -12.34 -13.95
C ARG A 407 17.13 -12.69 -15.33
N ARG A 408 16.91 -13.98 -15.62
CA ARG A 408 16.31 -14.43 -16.89
C ARG A 408 14.89 -13.90 -17.06
N LEU A 409 14.10 -13.88 -15.99
CA LEU A 409 12.76 -13.33 -16.03
C LEU A 409 12.80 -11.85 -16.42
N VAL A 410 13.65 -11.04 -15.78
CA VAL A 410 13.79 -9.62 -16.11
C VAL A 410 14.29 -9.40 -17.54
N GLN A 411 15.25 -10.19 -18.03
CA GLN A 411 15.74 -10.13 -19.42
C GLN A 411 14.65 -10.45 -20.46
N GLY A 412 13.62 -11.21 -20.08
CA GLY A 412 12.49 -11.52 -20.95
C GLY A 412 11.47 -10.39 -21.09
N TYR A 413 11.54 -9.34 -20.25
CA TYR A 413 10.68 -8.16 -20.37
C TYR A 413 11.35 -7.11 -21.24
N SER A 414 10.56 -6.42 -22.06
CA SER A 414 10.97 -5.21 -22.80
C SER A 414 11.11 -4.00 -21.87
N CYS A 415 11.78 -4.16 -20.73
CA CYS A 415 11.86 -3.22 -19.63
C CYS A 415 13.32 -2.94 -19.32
N ASP A 416 14.02 -2.25 -20.23
CA ASP A 416 15.47 -2.04 -20.21
C ASP A 416 15.97 -1.34 -18.93
N GLY A 417 15.11 -0.61 -18.23
CA GLY A 417 15.45 0.02 -16.96
C GLY A 417 15.43 -0.91 -15.74
N CYS A 418 14.81 -2.10 -15.81
CA CYS A 418 14.70 -2.99 -14.67
C CYS A 418 16.02 -3.72 -14.39
N ARG A 419 16.52 -3.63 -13.16
CA ARG A 419 17.79 -4.25 -12.73
C ARG A 419 17.60 -5.04 -11.44
N ILE A 420 18.38 -6.11 -11.30
CA ILE A 420 18.45 -6.91 -10.07
C ILE A 420 19.84 -6.78 -9.46
N LYS A 421 19.87 -6.26 -8.23
CA LYS A 421 21.06 -6.17 -7.37
C LYS A 421 20.96 -7.22 -6.27
N GLU A 422 22.10 -7.74 -5.86
CA GLU A 422 22.21 -8.63 -4.70
C GLU A 422 22.80 -7.82 -3.55
N GLU A 423 22.16 -7.87 -2.39
CA GLU A 423 22.60 -7.16 -1.19
C GLU A 423 22.52 -8.10 0.02
N ASN A 424 23.67 -8.48 0.57
CA ASN A 424 23.79 -9.32 1.76
C ASN A 424 22.99 -10.65 1.69
N GLY A 425 22.97 -11.30 0.52
CA GLY A 425 22.21 -12.54 0.30
C GLY A 425 20.72 -12.34 0.03
N CYS A 426 20.25 -11.09 -0.05
CA CYS A 426 18.91 -10.71 -0.49
C CYS A 426 18.95 -10.16 -1.93
N VAL A 427 17.78 -10.03 -2.54
CA VAL A 427 17.61 -9.39 -3.86
C VAL A 427 16.94 -8.04 -3.71
N VAL A 428 17.48 -7.03 -4.40
CA VAL A 428 16.87 -5.72 -4.57
C VAL A 428 16.59 -5.49 -6.06
N MET A 429 15.33 -5.30 -6.39
CA MET A 429 14.85 -4.94 -7.71
C MET A 429 14.81 -3.42 -7.83
N CYS A 430 15.42 -2.91 -8.89
CA CYS A 430 15.59 -1.50 -9.14
C CYS A 430 14.97 -1.10 -10.49
N TRP A 431 14.47 0.13 -10.56
CA TRP A 431 14.35 0.83 -11.85
C TRP A 431 15.52 1.78 -11.98
N GLN A 432 16.31 1.57 -13.02
CA GLN A 432 17.63 2.14 -13.15
C GLN A 432 18.45 1.84 -11.88
N ASP A 433 18.93 2.87 -11.19
CA ASP A 433 19.67 2.74 -9.94
C ASP A 433 18.80 2.94 -8.70
N ARG A 434 17.50 3.23 -8.86
CA ARG A 434 16.57 3.43 -7.75
C ARG A 434 16.04 2.08 -7.26
N PRO A 435 16.29 1.67 -6.00
CA PRO A 435 15.65 0.52 -5.39
C PRO A 435 14.13 0.72 -5.32
N LEU A 436 13.38 -0.34 -5.63
CA LEU A 436 11.92 -0.32 -5.60
C LEU A 436 11.35 -1.43 -4.72
N PHE A 437 11.87 -2.64 -4.83
CA PHE A 437 11.38 -3.80 -4.08
C PHE A 437 12.54 -4.67 -3.65
N SER A 438 12.41 -5.31 -2.50
CA SER A 438 13.38 -6.27 -1.98
C SER A 438 12.73 -7.63 -1.74
N VAL A 439 13.52 -8.70 -1.83
CA VAL A 439 13.13 -10.08 -1.53
C VAL A 439 14.21 -10.71 -0.66
N SER A 440 13.80 -11.29 0.46
CA SER A 440 14.69 -11.88 1.45
C SER A 440 14.11 -13.18 2.01
N ALA A 441 14.99 -14.13 2.35
CA ALA A 441 14.61 -15.41 2.93
C ALA A 441 15.17 -15.57 4.35
N TRP A 442 14.42 -16.26 5.21
CA TRP A 442 14.63 -16.29 6.64
C TRP A 442 14.33 -17.67 7.21
N LYS A 443 15.07 -18.09 8.24
CA LYS A 443 14.77 -19.30 9.03
C LYS A 443 14.74 -18.96 10.51
N CYS A 444 14.00 -19.69 11.32
CA CYS A 444 14.06 -19.51 12.78
C CYS A 444 15.47 -19.85 13.29
N ARG A 445 16.06 -18.94 14.10
CA ARG A 445 17.25 -19.28 14.89
C ARG A 445 16.85 -20.27 15.97
N ARG A 446 17.67 -21.32 16.10
CA ARG A 446 17.58 -22.29 17.19
C ARG A 446 17.90 -21.64 18.52
#